data_AF-A0A4Q1JX18-F1
#
_entry.id   AF-A0A4Q1JX18-F1
#
_cell.length_a   1.000
_cell.length_b   1.000
_cell.length_c   1.000
_cell.angle_alpha   90.00
_cell.angle_beta   90.00
_cell.angle_gamma   90.00
#
_symmetry.space_group_name_H-M   'P 1'
#
loop_
_entity.id
_entity.type
_entity.pdbx_description
1 polymer ?
#
loop_
_entity_poly.entity_id
_entity_poly.type
_entity_poly.pdbx_seq_one_letter_code
_entity_poly.pdbx_strand_id
1 'polypeptide(L)' 'MTQRVPVTVACLDGDPRAPNAGKLTLKVFFEHGAEEHYGEAFINIDLAAGVLEFSDKDPEYHAGILASLGAGP' A
#
# COMPACT_ATOMS: atom_id res chain seq x y z
N MET A 1 9.38 -19.76 -4.24
CA MET A 1 8.07 -19.61 -3.59
C MET A 1 7.83 -18.12 -3.40
N THR A 2 6.67 -17.61 -3.80
CA THR A 2 6.35 -16.17 -3.65
C THR A 2 5.75 -15.94 -2.26
N GLN A 3 6.43 -15.16 -1.43
CA GLN A 3 5.94 -14.75 -0.12
C GLN A 3 4.80 -13.74 -0.27
N ARG A 4 3.81 -13.84 0.61
CA ARG A 4 2.66 -12.91 0.68
C ARG A 4 2.66 -12.23 2.04
N VAL A 5 2.58 -10.90 2.02
CA VAL A 5 2.45 -10.08 3.23
C VAL A 5 1.01 -9.57 3.26
N PRO A 6 0.19 -9.97 4.25
CA PRO A 6 -1.13 -9.37 4.42
C PRO A 6 -0.96 -7.92 4.86
N VAL A 7 -1.74 -7.03 4.26
CA VAL A 7 -1.77 -5.60 4.61
C VAL A 7 -3.21 -5.14 4.75
N THR A 8 -3.42 -4.15 5.62
CA THR A 8 -4.70 -3.45 5.71
C THR A 8 -4.72 -2.32 4.68
N VAL A 9 -5.85 -2.11 4.02
CA VAL A 9 -6.01 -1.06 3.00
C VAL A 9 -7.31 -0.30 3.26
N ALA A 10 -7.24 1.03 3.20
CA ALA A 10 -8.39 1.91 3.19
C ALA A 10 -8.48 2.61 1.82
N CYS A 11 -9.66 2.59 1.19
CA CYS A 11 -9.91 3.40 0.01
C CYS A 11 -10.28 4.82 0.47
N LEU A 12 -9.50 5.80 0.05
CA LEU A 12 -9.68 7.21 0.41
C LEU A 12 -10.46 7.98 -0.65
N ASP A 13 -10.33 7.58 -1.91
CA ASP A 13 -11.04 8.18 -3.04
C ASP A 13 -11.35 7.14 -4.13
N GLY A 14 -12.49 7.33 -4.80
CA GLY A 14 -13.06 6.42 -5.79
C GLY A 14 -13.87 5.26 -5.20
N ASP A 15 -14.39 4.38 -6.07
CA ASP A 15 -15.14 3.18 -5.66
C ASP A 15 -14.33 1.90 -5.96
N PRO A 16 -13.81 1.20 -4.94
CA PRO A 16 -13.00 0.00 -5.14
C PRO A 16 -13.81 -1.18 -5.71
N ARG A 17 -15.15 -1.10 -5.69
CA ARG A 17 -16.04 -2.08 -6.33
C ARG A 17 -16.18 -1.82 -7.84
N ALA A 18 -15.79 -0.64 -8.31
CA ALA A 18 -15.85 -0.22 -9.70
C ALA A 18 -14.53 0.46 -10.12
N PRO A 19 -13.38 -0.24 -10.08
CA PRO A 19 -12.05 0.35 -10.29
C PRO A 19 -11.82 0.89 -11.71
N ASN A 20 -12.69 0.54 -12.67
CA ASN A 20 -12.64 1.06 -14.04
C ASN A 20 -13.45 2.36 -14.22
N ALA A 21 -14.22 2.78 -13.22
CA ALA A 21 -15.08 3.97 -13.31
C ALA A 21 -14.34 5.28 -13.03
N GLY A 22 -13.11 5.20 -12.53
CA GLY A 22 -12.30 6.37 -12.19
C GLY A 22 -11.00 5.97 -11.49
N LYS A 23 -10.29 6.98 -11.00
CA LYS A 23 -9.07 6.79 -10.22
C LYS A 23 -9.42 6.26 -8.83
N LEU A 24 -8.53 5.42 -8.30
CA LEU A 24 -8.57 4.97 -6.91
C LEU A 24 -7.38 5.54 -6.17
N THR A 25 -7.62 6.10 -4.99
CA THR A 25 -6.57 6.43 -4.03
C THR A 25 -6.71 5.50 -2.84
N LEU A 26 -5.71 4.68 -2.60
CA LEU A 26 -5.69 3.70 -1.52
C LEU A 26 -4.60 4.07 -0.52
N LYS A 27 -4.90 4.00 0.77
CA LYS A 27 -3.91 4.05 1.85
C LYS A 27 -3.65 2.63 2.33
N VAL A 28 -2.38 2.26 2.37
CA VAL A 28 -1.90 0.93 2.77
C VAL A 28 -1.20 1.04 4.11
N PHE A 29 -1.48 0.10 4.99
CA PHE A 29 -0.92 0.00 6.33
C PHE A 29 -0.06 -1.27 6.41
N PHE A 30 1.22 -1.06 6.68
CA PHE A 30 2.22 -2.11 6.87
C PHE A 30 2.45 -2.28 8.37
N GLU A 31 1.93 -3.37 8.92
CA GLU A 31 1.89 -3.66 10.35
C GLU A 31 2.79 -4.88 10.65
N HIS A 32 4.11 -4.70 10.59
CA HIS A 32 5.05 -5.79 10.86
C HIS A 32 5.54 -5.81 12.32
N GLY A 33 4.83 -6.56 13.17
CA GLY A 33 5.27 -6.78 14.54
C GLY A 33 5.15 -5.52 15.41
N ALA A 34 6.27 -4.87 15.72
CA ALA A 34 6.33 -3.73 16.64
C ALA A 34 6.00 -2.39 15.95
N GLU A 35 5.60 -1.39 16.74
CA GLU A 35 5.24 -0.03 16.26
C GLU A 35 6.38 0.64 15.48
N GLU A 36 7.64 0.34 15.82
CA GLU A 36 8.85 0.81 15.13
C GLU A 36 9.04 0.27 13.69
N HIS A 37 8.20 -0.68 13.28
CA HIS A 37 8.17 -1.25 11.93
C HIS A 37 6.88 -0.93 11.19
N TYR A 38 6.10 0.01 11.73
CA TYR A 38 4.91 0.50 11.09
C TYR A 38 5.26 1.35 9.85
N GLY A 39 4.50 1.15 8.76
CA GLY A 39 4.65 1.88 7.52
C GLY A 39 3.31 2.27 6.92
N GLU A 40 3.20 3.48 6.38
CA GLU A 40 2.06 3.91 5.57
C GLU A 40 2.50 4.30 4.16
N ALA A 41 1.75 3.85 3.16
CA ALA A 41 1.93 4.24 1.77
C ALA A 41 0.60 4.56 1.11
N PHE A 42 0.67 5.31 0.01
CA PHE A 42 -0.42 5.48 -0.93
C PHE A 42 -0.19 4.65 -2.19
N ILE A 43 -1.26 4.03 -2.67
CA ILE A 43 -1.33 3.43 -3.99
C ILE A 43 -2.43 4.13 -4.77
N ASN A 44 -2.05 4.79 -5.87
CA ASN A 44 -3.01 5.36 -6.81
C ASN A 44 -3.13 4.44 -8.02
N ILE A 45 -4.36 4.17 -8.46
CA ILE A 45 -4.62 3.30 -9.60
C ILE A 45 -5.51 4.04 -10.60
N ASP A 46 -5.06 4.08 -11.85
CA ASP A 46 -5.85 4.48 -13.01
C ASP A 46 -5.78 3.36 -14.04
N LEU A 47 -6.77 2.46 -14.02
CA LEU A 47 -6.80 1.31 -14.92
C LEU A 47 -7.02 1.70 -16.38
N ALA A 48 -7.75 2.80 -16.63
CA ALA A 48 -7.97 3.29 -17.99
C ALA A 48 -6.67 3.80 -18.62
N ALA A 49 -5.82 4.43 -17.81
CA ALA A 49 -4.48 4.86 -18.21
C ALA A 49 -3.42 3.74 -18.10
N GLY A 50 -3.72 2.63 -17.44
CA GLY A 50 -2.76 1.55 -17.16
C GLY A 50 -1.66 1.97 -16.18
N VAL A 51 -1.97 2.89 -15.26
CA VAL A 51 -1.01 3.48 -14.32
C VAL A 51 -1.28 2.99 -12.90
N LEU A 52 -0.21 2.60 -12.21
CA LEU A 52 -0.17 2.40 -10.77
C LEU A 52 0.98 3.23 -10.21
N GLU A 53 0.67 4.09 -9.25
CA GLU A 53 1.67 4.86 -8.50
C GLU A 53 1.75 4.32 -7.08
N PHE A 54 2.97 4.16 -6.58
CA PHE A 54 3.24 3.83 -5.19
C PHE A 54 4.08 4.96 -4.59
N SER A 55 3.65 5.49 -3.45
CA SER A 55 4.39 6.52 -2.72
C SER A 55 4.31 6.24 -1.23
N ASP A 56 5.45 6.29 -0.55
CA ASP A 56 5.48 6.38 0.90
C ASP A 56 4.66 7.62 1.32
N LYS A 57 3.91 7.53 2.42
CA LYS A 57 3.17 8.70 2.93
C LYS A 57 4.14 9.79 3.40
N ASP A 58 5.20 9.36 4.10
CA ASP A 58 6.30 10.17 4.59
C ASP A 58 7.60 9.36 4.51
N PRO A 59 8.78 9.98 4.29
CA PRO A 59 10.05 9.27 4.12
C PRO A 59 10.44 8.37 5.31
N GLU A 60 9.98 8.69 6.52
CA GLU A 60 10.22 7.93 7.74
C GLU A 60 9.56 6.53 7.74
N TYR A 61 8.47 6.35 6.97
CA TYR A 61 7.78 5.05 6.86
C TYR A 61 8.51 4.03 5.99
N HIS A 62 9.52 4.47 5.23
CA HIS A 62 10.25 3.61 4.29
C HIS A 62 10.82 2.36 4.97
N ALA A 63 11.41 2.53 6.16
CA ALA A 63 11.99 1.42 6.91
C ALA A 63 10.93 0.39 7.34
N GLY A 64 9.76 0.84 7.81
CA GLY A 64 8.66 -0.05 8.19
C GLY A 64 8.05 -0.80 7.01
N ILE A 65 7.91 -0.11 5.87
CA ILE A 65 7.46 -0.73 4.61
C ILE A 65 8.45 -1.82 4.18
N LEU A 66 9.75 -1.52 4.12
CA LEU A 66 10.76 -2.49 3.74
C LEU A 66 10.88 -3.65 4.74
N ALA A 67 10.79 -3.39 6.04
CA ALA A 67 10.78 -4.44 7.06
C ALA A 67 9.60 -5.40 6.84
N SER A 68 8.41 -4.84 6.59
CA SER A 68 7.20 -5.62 6.34
C SER A 68 7.29 -6.49 5.09
N LEU A 69 7.90 -5.97 4.01
CA LEU A 69 8.05 -6.69 2.74
C LEU A 69 9.24 -7.66 2.73
N GLY A 70 10.30 -7.36 3.49
CA GLY A 70 11.56 -8.09 3.50
C GLY A 70 11.67 -9.16 4.58
N ALA A 71 10.84 -9.10 5.63
CA ALA A 71 10.79 -10.11 6.68
C ALA A 71 10.14 -11.40 6.15
N GLY A 72 10.94 -12.26 5.53
CA GLY A 72 10.68 -13.70 5.44
C GLY A 72 10.75 -14.35 6.83
N PRO A 73 10.27 -15.61 6.97
CA PRO A 73 10.29 -16.33 8.25
C PRO A 73 11.67 -16.44 8.88
#